data_AF-A0A840D9T8-F1
#
_entry.id   AF-A0A840D9T8-F1
#
_cell.length_a   1.000
_cell.length_b   1.000
_cell.length_c   1.000
_cell.angle_alpha   90.00
_cell.angle_beta   90.00
_cell.angle_gamma   90.00
#
_symmetry.space_group_name_H-M   'P 1'
#
loop_
_entity.id
_entity.type
_entity.pdbx_description
1 polymer ?
#
loop_
_entity_poly.entity_id
_entity_poly.type
_entity_poly.pdbx_seq_one_letter_code
_entity_poly.pdbx_strand_id
1 'polypeptide(L)'
;MKRKLLTDIELDVQGLKYLMESFSKESSVTLSELLKRNILQLQERLELLLQEVEETPLTEIPTAPVALEEEYLVVEVPSQKAIVGDVPQLTAEEDKTEITEVLESARIEVTEPEVVAIEECKDPEIETPRTSVLGERIRLGGTLRQSISLNDSFRFSQDVFSGDSEFMNRMVEQISAMSSYSTAVAFLASKVTVDEKNESMNDFLELLKRYFNQSA
;
A
#
# COMPACT_ATOMS: atom_id res chain seq x y z
N MET A 1 -3.54 6.43 -25.25
CA MET A 1 -2.70 5.71 -24.27
C MET A 1 -1.94 6.68 -23.37
N LYS A 2 -1.33 7.74 -23.93
CA LYS A 2 -0.79 8.95 -23.23
C LYS A 2 -1.40 9.30 -21.87
N ARG A 3 -2.69 9.62 -21.80
CA ARG A 3 -3.32 10.07 -20.55
C ARG A 3 -3.21 9.03 -19.42
N LYS A 4 -3.44 7.75 -19.73
CA LYS A 4 -3.32 6.68 -18.74
C LYS A 4 -1.89 6.54 -18.26
N LEU A 5 -0.92 6.52 -19.18
CA LEU A 5 0.50 6.44 -18.86
C LEU A 5 0.96 7.59 -17.97
N LEU A 6 0.50 8.82 -18.24
CA LEU A 6 0.80 9.99 -17.41
C LEU A 6 0.19 9.89 -16.01
N THR A 7 -1.06 9.44 -15.88
CA THR A 7 -1.69 9.21 -14.57
C THR A 7 -0.98 8.11 -13.79
N ASP A 8 -0.56 7.06 -14.47
CA ASP A 8 0.21 5.95 -13.92
C ASP A 8 1.58 6.43 -13.39
N ILE A 9 2.29 7.26 -14.16
CA ILE A 9 3.56 7.90 -13.75
C ILE A 9 3.34 8.83 -12.54
N GLU A 10 2.27 9.62 -12.55
CA GLU A 10 1.95 10.51 -11.43
C GLU A 10 1.74 9.71 -10.13
N LEU A 11 1.01 8.59 -10.21
CA LEU A 11 0.78 7.71 -9.08
C LEU A 11 2.09 7.10 -8.55
N ASP A 12 2.99 6.67 -9.43
CA ASP A 12 4.29 6.14 -9.02
C ASP A 12 5.15 7.20 -8.32
N VAL A 13 5.16 8.44 -8.82
CA VAL A 13 5.89 9.55 -8.18
C VAL A 13 5.32 9.85 -6.79
N GLN A 14 3.99 9.86 -6.63
CA GLN A 14 3.35 10.03 -5.33
C GLN A 14 3.66 8.85 -4.39
N GLY A 15 3.64 7.63 -4.90
CA GLY A 15 4.01 6.42 -4.18
C GLY A 15 5.46 6.46 -3.71
N LEU A 16 6.40 6.87 -4.56
CA LEU A 16 7.81 7.05 -4.20
C LEU A 16 8.00 8.09 -3.13
N LYS A 17 7.30 9.23 -3.23
CA LYS A 17 7.38 10.28 -2.21
C LYS A 17 6.97 9.73 -0.84
N TYR A 18 5.85 9.01 -0.78
CA TYR A 18 5.37 8.41 0.46
C TYR A 18 6.33 7.33 0.99
N LEU A 19 6.75 6.41 0.12
CA LEU A 19 7.68 5.34 0.50
C LEU A 19 9.03 5.88 0.97
N MET A 20 9.56 6.94 0.34
CA MET A 20 10.80 7.58 0.74
C MET A 20 10.67 8.27 2.09
N GLU A 21 9.54 8.93 2.36
CA GLU A 21 9.27 9.54 3.66
C GLU A 21 9.16 8.47 4.76
N SER A 22 8.46 7.37 4.49
CA SER A 22 8.38 6.23 5.41
C SER A 22 9.76 5.60 5.64
N PHE A 23 10.55 5.37 4.58
CA PHE A 23 11.88 4.78 4.68
C PHE A 23 12.87 5.68 5.44
N SER A 24 12.71 7.00 5.34
CA SER A 24 13.54 7.98 6.09
C SER A 24 13.23 7.98 7.58
N LYS A 25 12.00 7.63 7.98
CA LYS A 25 11.61 7.49 9.39
C LYS A 25 11.99 6.12 9.95
N GLU A 26 11.73 5.07 9.18
CA GLU A 26 11.95 3.68 9.57
C GLU A 26 12.54 2.90 8.39
N SER A 27 13.86 2.66 8.43
CA SER A 27 14.52 1.87 7.40
C SER A 27 14.23 0.38 7.62
N SER A 28 13.40 -0.21 6.75
CA SER A 28 13.08 -1.64 6.75
C SER A 28 13.44 -2.28 5.40
N VAL A 29 13.78 -3.57 5.42
CA VAL A 29 14.07 -4.35 4.22
C VAL A 29 12.87 -4.37 3.27
N THR A 30 11.66 -4.53 3.80
CA THR A 30 10.43 -4.55 2.98
C THR A 30 10.18 -3.21 2.28
N LEU A 31 10.41 -2.11 2.99
CA LEU A 31 10.31 -0.76 2.42
C LEU A 31 11.40 -0.52 1.36
N SER A 32 12.62 -1.01 1.59
CA SER A 32 13.71 -0.93 0.60
C SER A 32 13.36 -1.68 -0.69
N GLU A 33 12.85 -2.90 -0.58
CA GLU A 33 12.45 -3.69 -1.75
C GLU A 33 11.25 -3.08 -2.49
N LEU A 34 10.27 -2.54 -1.76
CA LEU A 34 9.15 -1.82 -2.38
C LEU A 34 9.60 -0.55 -3.09
N LEU A 35 10.51 0.21 -2.49
CA LEU A 35 11.09 1.42 -3.08
C LEU A 35 11.83 1.07 -4.38
N LYS A 36 12.71 0.06 -4.35
CA LYS A 36 13.40 -0.43 -5.56
C LYS A 36 12.42 -0.85 -6.64
N ARG A 37 11.41 -1.66 -6.30
CA ARG A 37 10.39 -2.12 -7.25
C ARG A 37 9.67 -0.94 -7.90
N ASN A 38 9.25 0.05 -7.11
CA ASN A 38 8.52 1.18 -7.65
C ASN A 38 9.42 2.09 -8.52
N ILE A 39 10.69 2.29 -8.15
CA ILE A 39 11.68 2.98 -9.00
C ILE A 39 11.79 2.31 -10.37
N LEU A 40 11.92 0.97 -10.41
CA LEU A 40 12.00 0.22 -11.67
C LEU A 40 10.72 0.36 -12.51
N GLN A 41 9.55 0.32 -11.89
CA GLN A 41 8.26 0.52 -12.57
C GLN A 41 8.14 1.93 -13.17
N LEU A 42 8.56 2.95 -12.43
CA LEU A 42 8.59 4.33 -12.92
C LEU A 42 9.55 4.47 -14.10
N GLN A 43 10.74 3.85 -14.03
CA GLN A 43 11.71 3.86 -15.11
C GLN A 43 11.14 3.24 -16.40
N GLU A 44 10.51 2.07 -16.31
CA GLU A 44 9.86 1.41 -17.47
C GLU A 44 8.79 2.33 -18.09
N ARG A 45 7.95 2.96 -17.27
CA ARG A 45 6.91 3.87 -17.74
C ARG A 45 7.46 5.15 -18.38
N LEU A 46 8.56 5.68 -17.85
CA LEU A 46 9.25 6.82 -18.45
C LEU A 46 9.91 6.47 -19.79
N GLU A 47 10.43 5.25 -19.92
CA GLU A 47 10.98 4.74 -21.19
C GLU A 47 9.88 4.60 -22.24
N LEU A 48 8.71 4.05 -21.88
CA LEU A 48 7.54 4.03 -22.76
C LEU A 48 7.10 5.44 -23.18
N LEU A 49 7.13 6.41 -22.25
CA LEU A 49 6.79 7.79 -22.55
C LEU A 49 7.79 8.43 -23.51
N LEU A 50 9.08 8.13 -23.35
CA LEU A 50 10.15 8.59 -24.23
C LEU A 50 9.93 8.05 -25.66
N GLN A 51 9.69 6.74 -25.79
CA GLN A 51 9.38 6.12 -27.08
C GLN A 51 8.16 6.77 -27.74
N GLU A 52 7.09 7.06 -26.98
CA GLU A 52 5.88 7.67 -27.52
C GLU A 52 6.07 9.14 -27.97
N VAL A 53 7.10 9.83 -27.44
CA VAL A 53 7.51 11.17 -27.88
C VAL A 53 8.40 11.09 -29.12
N GLU A 54 9.31 10.12 -29.19
CA GLU A 54 10.17 9.89 -30.35
C GLU A 54 9.38 9.39 -31.58
N GLU A 55 8.37 8.54 -31.37
CA GLU A 55 7.49 8.01 -32.42
C GLU A 55 6.53 9.04 -33.00
N THR A 56 6.30 10.18 -32.33
CA THR A 56 5.56 11.27 -32.97
C THR A 56 6.48 11.96 -33.98
N PRO A 57 6.29 11.78 -35.30
CA PRO A 57 7.06 12.53 -36.27
C PRO A 57 6.81 14.01 -35.98
N LEU A 58 7.90 14.72 -35.63
CA LEU A 58 7.91 16.17 -35.68
C LEU A 58 7.40 16.53 -37.06
N THR A 59 6.17 17.03 -37.12
CA THR A 59 5.63 17.55 -38.36
C THR A 59 6.56 18.71 -38.69
N GLU A 60 7.43 18.49 -39.66
CA GLU A 60 8.35 19.50 -40.16
C GLU A 60 7.51 20.75 -40.40
N ILE A 61 7.73 21.77 -39.57
CA ILE A 61 7.31 23.11 -39.89
C ILE A 61 8.05 23.40 -41.20
N PRO A 62 7.35 23.67 -42.31
CA PRO A 62 8.01 23.87 -43.60
C PRO A 62 9.04 25.00 -43.46
N THR A 63 10.30 24.62 -43.59
CA THR A 63 11.46 25.50 -43.73
C THR A 63 11.20 26.44 -44.91
N ALA A 64 10.91 27.71 -44.61
CA ALA A 64 11.14 28.79 -45.56
C ALA A 64 12.66 29.07 -45.58
N PRO A 65 13.31 29.14 -46.75
CA PRO A 65 14.75 29.29 -46.85
C PRO A 65 15.14 30.76 -46.70
N VAL A 66 15.99 31.10 -45.73
CA VAL A 66 16.82 32.30 -45.80
C VAL A 66 18.24 31.96 -45.31
N ALA A 67 19.09 31.73 -46.31
CA ALA A 67 20.52 32.02 -46.40
C ALA A 67 21.41 31.96 -45.13
N LEU A 68 22.22 30.89 -45.10
CA LEU A 68 23.69 30.89 -45.00
C LEU A 68 24.38 32.14 -44.43
N GLU A 69 25.09 31.97 -43.32
CA GLU A 69 26.53 32.22 -43.24
C GLU A 69 27.14 31.34 -42.13
N GLU A 70 28.14 30.53 -42.52
CA GLU A 70 28.95 29.70 -41.64
C GLU A 70 30.01 30.57 -40.94
N GLU A 71 30.17 30.46 -39.63
CA GLU A 71 31.51 30.56 -39.03
C GLU A 71 31.60 29.77 -37.71
N TYR A 72 32.56 28.84 -37.69
CA TYR A 72 32.91 27.95 -36.60
C TYR A 72 33.81 28.70 -35.61
N LEU A 73 33.50 28.74 -34.31
CA LEU A 73 34.53 28.87 -33.27
C LEU A 73 34.13 28.16 -31.96
N VAL A 74 35.10 27.41 -31.45
CA VAL A 74 35.08 26.57 -30.25
C VAL A 74 35.59 27.38 -29.05
N VAL A 75 35.20 26.94 -27.83
CA VAL A 75 35.83 27.15 -26.50
C VAL A 75 35.59 28.52 -25.82
N GLU A 76 34.94 28.54 -24.64
CA GLU A 76 35.62 28.68 -23.34
C GLU A 76 34.67 28.76 -22.14
N VAL A 77 34.94 27.87 -21.18
CA VAL A 77 34.40 27.82 -19.81
C VAL A 77 35.22 28.80 -18.96
N PRO A 78 34.65 29.76 -18.21
CA PRO A 78 35.43 30.53 -17.26
C PRO A 78 35.48 29.81 -15.91
N SER A 79 36.61 29.16 -15.67
CA SER A 79 37.11 28.80 -14.33
C SER A 79 37.87 30.00 -13.77
N GLN A 80 37.53 30.47 -12.57
CA GLN A 80 38.33 31.44 -11.81
C GLN A 80 38.64 30.89 -10.40
N LYS A 81 39.89 30.46 -10.22
CA LYS A 81 40.67 30.39 -8.97
C LYS A 81 41.33 31.78 -8.78
N ALA A 82 41.74 32.31 -7.64
CA ALA A 82 41.96 31.89 -6.25
C ALA A 82 42.22 33.17 -5.41
N ILE A 83 42.33 33.06 -4.08
CA ILE A 83 43.27 33.74 -3.12
C ILE A 83 42.72 33.37 -1.71
N VAL A 84 43.21 32.31 -1.07
CA VAL A 84 44.30 32.25 -0.05
C VAL A 84 43.92 32.83 1.32
N GLY A 85 44.03 32.00 2.37
CA GLY A 85 44.31 32.48 3.73
C GLY A 85 43.68 31.70 4.89
N ASP A 86 44.49 30.83 5.50
CA ASP A 86 44.47 30.34 6.90
C ASP A 86 43.48 29.26 7.40
N VAL A 87 44.12 28.14 7.78
CA VAL A 87 43.72 27.13 8.78
C VAL A 87 44.77 27.23 9.89
N PRO A 88 44.41 27.34 11.19
CA PRO A 88 44.35 26.15 12.08
C PRO A 88 43.26 26.34 13.18
N GLN A 89 42.85 25.44 14.08
CA GLN A 89 43.24 24.13 14.58
C GLN A 89 42.11 23.65 15.55
N LEU A 90 41.91 22.33 15.65
CA LEU A 90 41.58 21.50 16.83
C LEU A 90 41.06 22.15 18.13
N THR A 91 40.01 21.58 18.75
CA THR A 91 40.06 20.86 20.08
C THR A 91 38.66 20.52 20.65
N ALA A 92 38.53 19.29 21.18
CA ALA A 92 37.89 18.82 22.43
C ALA A 92 36.40 19.14 22.75
N GLU A 93 35.58 18.36 23.45
CA GLU A 93 35.58 16.97 23.99
C GLU A 93 34.15 16.62 24.48
N GLU A 94 33.89 15.32 24.66
CA GLU A 94 32.99 14.60 25.59
C GLU A 94 31.62 15.18 26.04
N ASP A 95 30.56 14.36 25.97
CA ASP A 95 29.98 13.74 27.19
C ASP A 95 29.06 12.53 26.87
N LYS A 96 29.06 11.60 27.82
CA LYS A 96 28.54 10.24 27.90
C LYS A 96 27.18 10.21 28.62
N THR A 97 26.34 9.22 28.34
CA THR A 97 25.39 8.52 29.26
C THR A 97 24.55 7.55 28.38
N GLU A 98 24.77 6.24 28.32
CA GLU A 98 24.76 5.17 29.33
C GLU A 98 23.37 4.93 29.94
N ILE A 99 22.58 4.04 29.31
CA ILE A 99 21.57 3.20 29.97
C ILE A 99 21.57 1.80 29.33
N THR A 100 22.21 0.89 30.05
CA THR A 100 22.08 -0.58 30.13
C THR A 100 20.61 -1.02 30.28
N GLU A 101 20.08 -2.14 29.75
CA GLU A 101 20.32 -3.56 30.11
C GLU A 101 19.24 -4.40 29.31
N VAL A 102 19.57 -5.53 28.63
CA VAL A 102 19.31 -6.95 29.06
C VAL A 102 17.82 -7.35 28.83
N LEU A 103 17.36 -8.34 28.03
CA LEU A 103 17.75 -9.73 27.67
C LEU A 103 16.91 -10.21 26.45
N GLU A 104 17.47 -10.92 25.47
CA GLU A 104 17.53 -12.40 25.33
C GLU A 104 16.21 -13.07 24.87
N SER A 105 16.20 -13.65 23.66
CA SER A 105 15.82 -15.08 23.41
C SER A 105 15.68 -15.45 21.92
N ALA A 106 16.65 -16.26 21.47
CA ALA A 106 16.51 -17.49 20.67
C ALA A 106 15.72 -17.54 19.34
N ARG A 107 16.47 -17.48 18.23
CA ARG A 107 16.67 -18.52 17.17
C ARG A 107 15.60 -19.61 17.00
N ILE A 108 15.00 -19.73 15.80
CA ILE A 108 14.79 -21.00 15.05
C ILE A 108 14.93 -20.74 13.53
N GLU A 109 15.66 -21.64 12.88
CA GLU A 109 16.07 -21.74 11.47
C GLU A 109 15.05 -22.52 10.60
N VAL A 110 14.94 -22.15 9.30
CA VAL A 110 14.82 -22.99 8.08
C VAL A 110 13.56 -23.89 7.98
N THR A 111 12.75 -23.90 6.91
CA THR A 111 12.98 -24.64 5.64
C THR A 111 11.75 -24.45 4.71
N GLU A 112 11.95 -23.97 3.47
CA GLU A 112 11.17 -24.34 2.26
C GLU A 112 11.87 -25.57 1.62
N PRO A 113 11.29 -26.41 0.72
CA PRO A 113 10.22 -26.12 -0.27
C PRO A 113 9.22 -27.29 -0.48
N GLU A 114 8.25 -27.16 -1.39
CA GLU A 114 8.00 -28.12 -2.50
C GLU A 114 6.70 -27.80 -3.27
N VAL A 115 6.87 -27.72 -4.59
CA VAL A 115 5.91 -27.46 -5.65
C VAL A 115 5.22 -28.76 -6.08
N VAL A 116 3.89 -28.79 -6.25
CA VAL A 116 3.25 -29.84 -7.05
C VAL A 116 2.05 -29.31 -7.86
N ALA A 117 2.27 -29.36 -9.17
CA ALA A 117 1.36 -29.66 -10.28
C ALA A 117 0.11 -28.78 -10.53
N ILE A 118 0.25 -28.05 -11.63
CA ILE A 118 -0.79 -27.55 -12.51
C ILE A 118 -1.30 -28.74 -13.34
N GLU A 119 -2.62 -28.96 -13.41
CA GLU A 119 -3.24 -29.67 -14.55
C GLU A 119 -4.26 -28.74 -15.21
N GLU A 120 -4.14 -28.67 -16.54
CA GLU A 120 -4.82 -27.75 -17.44
C GLU A 120 -6.23 -28.22 -17.89
N CYS A 121 -6.92 -27.26 -18.53
CA CYS A 121 -8.02 -27.38 -19.49
C CYS A 121 -9.42 -27.52 -18.85
N LYS A 122 -10.41 -26.64 -19.08
CA LYS A 122 -10.94 -26.20 -20.38
C LYS A 122 -12.07 -25.18 -20.15
N ASP A 123 -12.03 -24.01 -20.80
CA ASP A 123 -13.14 -23.05 -20.93
C ASP A 123 -14.27 -23.62 -21.83
N PRO A 124 -15.50 -23.03 -21.94
CA PRO A 124 -15.97 -21.73 -21.43
C PRO A 124 -17.42 -21.73 -20.87
N GLU A 125 -17.69 -21.07 -19.74
CA GLU A 125 -19.04 -20.52 -19.52
C GLU A 125 -18.99 -19.34 -18.55
N ILE A 126 -19.47 -18.19 -19.03
CA ILE A 126 -19.63 -16.98 -18.23
C ILE A 126 -20.81 -17.21 -17.30
N GLU A 127 -20.54 -17.69 -16.09
CA GLU A 127 -21.40 -17.45 -14.94
C GLU A 127 -20.52 -16.95 -13.80
N THR A 128 -20.83 -15.75 -13.34
CA THR A 128 -20.25 -15.14 -12.15
C THR A 128 -20.14 -16.17 -11.03
N PRO A 129 -18.93 -16.51 -10.53
CA PRO A 129 -18.86 -17.26 -9.31
C PRO A 129 -19.32 -16.31 -8.20
N ARG A 130 -20.58 -16.48 -7.76
CA ARG A 130 -20.92 -16.25 -6.36
C ARG A 130 -19.95 -17.11 -5.57
N THR A 131 -18.85 -16.53 -5.12
CA THR A 131 -17.99 -17.12 -4.10
C THR A 131 -18.72 -17.06 -2.76
N SER A 132 -19.88 -17.72 -2.69
CA SER A 132 -20.27 -18.44 -1.49
C SER A 132 -19.30 -19.60 -1.35
N VAL A 133 -18.06 -19.29 -0.94
CA VAL A 133 -17.21 -20.26 -0.24
C VAL A 133 -17.79 -20.36 1.16
N LEU A 134 -19.00 -20.92 1.21
CA LEU A 134 -19.73 -21.34 2.38
C LEU A 134 -19.18 -22.71 2.78
N GLY A 135 -17.86 -22.78 2.88
CA GLY A 135 -17.07 -24.00 3.03
C GLY A 135 -16.13 -23.81 4.21
N GLU A 136 -16.65 -24.16 5.38
CA GLU A 136 -15.92 -24.43 6.62
C GLU A 136 -15.48 -23.23 7.48
N ARG A 137 -15.92 -23.29 8.75
CA ARG A 137 -15.40 -22.56 9.93
C ARG A 137 -16.01 -21.18 10.23
N ILE A 138 -17.34 -21.09 10.33
CA ILE A 138 -17.84 -20.39 11.52
C ILE A 138 -17.47 -21.32 12.68
N ARG A 139 -16.46 -20.98 13.49
CA ARG A 139 -16.26 -21.69 14.76
C ARG A 139 -17.42 -21.29 15.67
N LEU A 140 -18.51 -22.05 15.58
CA LEU A 140 -19.83 -21.83 16.23
C LEU A 140 -19.80 -21.98 17.78
N GLY A 141 -18.68 -21.66 18.43
CA GLY A 141 -18.52 -21.83 19.89
C GLY A 141 -17.43 -20.92 20.49
N GLY A 142 -17.14 -19.80 19.83
CA GLY A 142 -16.09 -18.86 20.20
C GLY A 142 -16.60 -17.43 20.41
N THR A 143 -15.69 -16.50 20.68
CA THR A 143 -16.05 -15.06 20.71
C THR A 143 -16.54 -14.59 19.34
N LEU A 144 -17.33 -13.51 19.29
CA LEU A 144 -17.84 -12.93 18.03
C LEU A 144 -16.71 -12.72 17.00
N ARG A 145 -15.52 -12.35 17.46
CA ARG A 145 -14.32 -12.21 16.64
C ARG A 145 -13.94 -13.48 15.87
N GLN A 146 -14.14 -14.65 16.46
CA GLN A 146 -13.84 -15.94 15.82
C GLN A 146 -14.90 -16.37 14.80
N SER A 147 -16.10 -15.74 14.84
CA SER A 147 -17.15 -15.97 13.86
C SER A 147 -16.97 -15.12 12.60
N ILE A 148 -16.16 -14.07 12.65
CA ILE A 148 -15.86 -13.18 11.53
C ILE A 148 -14.67 -13.76 10.74
N SER A 149 -14.87 -14.01 9.45
CA SER A 149 -13.78 -14.45 8.55
C SER A 149 -12.74 -13.35 8.36
N LEU A 150 -11.49 -13.71 8.02
CA LEU A 150 -10.46 -12.71 7.71
C LEU A 150 -10.88 -11.78 6.56
N ASN A 151 -11.57 -12.33 5.56
CA ASN A 151 -12.10 -11.56 4.43
C ASN A 151 -13.21 -10.60 4.88
N ASP A 152 -14.12 -11.10 5.71
CA ASP A 152 -15.23 -10.30 6.23
C ASP A 152 -14.74 -9.22 7.21
N SER A 153 -13.70 -9.52 7.99
CA SER A 153 -13.01 -8.54 8.85
C SER A 153 -12.51 -7.35 8.03
N PHE A 154 -11.88 -7.62 6.88
CA PHE A 154 -11.40 -6.55 6.01
C PHE A 154 -12.59 -5.76 5.42
N ARG A 155 -13.57 -6.45 4.84
CA ARG A 155 -14.76 -5.82 4.24
C ARG A 155 -15.54 -4.98 5.25
N PHE A 156 -15.83 -5.51 6.43
CA PHE A 156 -16.51 -4.78 7.50
C PHE A 156 -15.68 -3.59 7.97
N SER A 157 -14.37 -3.76 8.15
CA SER A 157 -13.52 -2.63 8.55
C SER A 157 -13.62 -1.47 7.56
N GLN A 158 -13.58 -1.74 6.26
CA GLN A 158 -13.62 -0.73 5.21
C GLN A 158 -15.01 -0.09 5.06
N ASP A 159 -16.05 -0.91 4.93
CA ASP A 159 -17.38 -0.46 4.53
C ASP A 159 -18.27 -0.06 5.70
N VAL A 160 -18.07 -0.68 6.87
CA VAL A 160 -18.87 -0.44 8.09
C VAL A 160 -18.14 0.47 9.06
N PHE A 161 -16.82 0.30 9.21
CA PHE A 161 -16.01 1.02 10.19
C PHE A 161 -15.02 2.03 9.56
N SER A 162 -15.26 2.44 8.31
CA SER A 162 -14.52 3.50 7.61
C SER A 162 -13.00 3.28 7.50
N GLY A 163 -12.56 2.03 7.49
CA GLY A 163 -11.16 1.60 7.43
C GLY A 163 -10.46 1.50 8.78
N ASP A 164 -11.14 1.76 9.90
CA ASP A 164 -10.55 1.64 11.25
C ASP A 164 -10.73 0.23 11.83
N SER A 165 -9.71 -0.60 11.65
CA SER A 165 -9.65 -1.97 12.17
C SER A 165 -9.60 -2.01 13.71
N GLU A 166 -8.93 -1.06 14.36
CA GLU A 166 -8.87 -1.03 15.83
C GLU A 166 -10.25 -0.72 16.43
N PHE A 167 -10.97 0.22 15.82
CA PHE A 167 -12.33 0.54 16.21
C PHE A 167 -13.27 -0.64 16.00
N MET A 168 -13.19 -1.33 14.87
CA MET A 168 -13.96 -2.56 14.65
C MET A 168 -13.67 -3.61 15.74
N ASN A 169 -12.40 -3.85 16.08
CA ASN A 169 -12.04 -4.83 17.10
C ASN A 169 -12.62 -4.47 18.48
N ARG A 170 -12.55 -3.20 18.88
CA ARG A 170 -13.18 -2.70 20.12
C ARG A 170 -14.71 -2.87 20.09
N MET A 171 -15.34 -2.56 18.97
CA MET A 171 -16.79 -2.70 18.80
C MET A 171 -17.23 -4.17 18.89
N VAL A 172 -16.50 -5.07 18.22
CA VAL A 172 -16.76 -6.52 18.27
C VAL A 172 -16.63 -7.06 19.69
N GLU A 173 -15.61 -6.62 20.44
CA GLU A 173 -15.44 -6.99 21.84
C GLU A 173 -16.59 -6.48 22.71
N GLN A 174 -16.97 -5.20 22.56
CA GLN A 174 -18.10 -4.61 23.29
C GLN A 174 -19.42 -5.31 22.98
N ILE A 175 -19.70 -5.59 21.70
CA ILE A 175 -20.90 -6.30 21.28
C ILE A 175 -20.91 -7.73 21.84
N SER A 176 -19.77 -8.41 21.88
CA SER A 176 -19.67 -9.74 22.46
C SER A 176 -19.93 -9.79 23.97
N ALA A 177 -19.74 -8.67 24.68
CA ALA A 177 -20.08 -8.52 26.09
C ALA A 177 -21.57 -8.23 26.33
N MET A 178 -22.33 -7.89 25.28
CA MET A 178 -23.78 -7.68 25.38
C MET A 178 -24.51 -9.02 25.37
N SER A 179 -25.70 -9.07 25.95
CA SER A 179 -26.51 -10.29 26.08
C SER A 179 -27.64 -10.41 25.05
N SER A 180 -27.86 -9.40 24.20
CA SER A 180 -28.98 -9.40 23.26
C SER A 180 -28.65 -8.69 21.96
N TYR A 181 -29.14 -9.27 20.86
CA TYR A 181 -29.07 -8.70 19.51
C TYR A 181 -29.66 -7.29 19.45
N SER A 182 -30.81 -7.04 20.10
CA SER A 182 -31.45 -5.73 20.05
C SER A 182 -30.58 -4.63 20.68
N THR A 183 -29.89 -4.94 21.76
CA THR A 183 -28.98 -3.99 22.43
C THR A 183 -27.74 -3.73 21.58
N ALA A 184 -27.19 -4.77 20.96
CA ALA A 184 -26.03 -4.66 20.06
C ALA A 184 -26.32 -3.79 18.84
N VAL A 185 -27.48 -3.96 18.20
CA VAL A 185 -27.88 -3.15 17.04
C VAL A 185 -28.11 -1.69 17.43
N ALA A 186 -28.78 -1.43 18.56
CA ALA A 186 -28.96 -0.07 19.06
C ALA A 186 -27.62 0.62 19.38
N PHE A 187 -26.67 -0.13 19.95
CA PHE A 187 -25.32 0.36 20.20
C PHE A 187 -24.56 0.66 18.90
N LEU A 188 -24.65 -0.22 17.91
CA LEU A 188 -24.03 -0.03 16.61
C LEU A 188 -24.61 1.19 15.89
N ALA A 189 -25.93 1.37 15.88
CA ALA A 189 -26.57 2.54 15.29
C ALA A 189 -26.21 3.86 15.99
N SER A 190 -25.81 3.82 17.27
CA SER A 190 -25.31 5.00 17.98
C SER A 190 -23.88 5.39 17.59
N LYS A 191 -23.11 4.47 17.00
CA LYS A 191 -21.66 4.62 16.76
C LYS A 191 -21.28 4.59 15.28
N VAL A 192 -22.07 3.91 14.47
CA VAL A 192 -21.86 3.68 13.04
C VAL A 192 -23.11 4.08 12.29
N THR A 193 -22.94 4.67 11.11
CA THR A 193 -24.04 4.98 10.19
C THR A 193 -24.60 3.67 9.61
N VAL A 194 -25.82 3.32 10.00
CA VAL A 194 -26.51 2.13 9.47
C VAL A 194 -27.14 2.48 8.13
N ASP A 195 -26.39 2.19 7.06
CA ASP A 195 -26.89 2.30 5.69
C ASP A 195 -27.45 0.95 5.22
N GLU A 196 -28.79 0.85 5.10
CA GLU A 196 -29.47 -0.38 4.63
C GLU A 196 -29.09 -0.79 3.20
N LYS A 197 -28.55 0.16 2.41
CA LYS A 197 -28.07 -0.11 1.05
C LYS A 197 -26.68 -0.73 1.01
N ASN A 198 -25.95 -0.70 2.11
CA ASN A 198 -24.61 -1.27 2.19
C ASN A 198 -24.72 -2.77 2.45
N GLU A 199 -24.32 -3.59 1.48
CA GLU A 199 -24.32 -5.05 1.58
C GLU A 199 -23.49 -5.52 2.78
N SER A 200 -22.32 -4.93 2.99
CA SER A 200 -21.42 -5.27 4.09
C SER A 200 -22.03 -4.95 5.47
N MET A 201 -22.89 -3.93 5.58
CA MET A 201 -23.65 -3.64 6.81
C MET A 201 -24.71 -4.72 7.07
N ASN A 202 -25.46 -5.11 6.04
CA ASN A 202 -26.49 -6.14 6.16
C ASN A 202 -25.89 -7.50 6.54
N ASP A 203 -24.77 -7.87 5.91
CA ASP A 203 -24.01 -9.08 6.25
C ASP A 203 -23.53 -9.07 7.71
N PHE A 204 -23.05 -7.92 8.19
CA PHE A 204 -22.64 -7.77 9.59
C PHE A 204 -23.82 -7.94 10.55
N LEU A 205 -24.98 -7.33 10.26
CA LEU A 205 -26.19 -7.47 11.05
C LEU A 205 -26.71 -8.91 11.06
N GLU A 206 -26.61 -9.63 9.94
CA GLU A 206 -26.97 -11.04 9.86
C GLU A 206 -26.02 -11.90 10.71
N LEU A 207 -24.71 -11.64 10.65
CA LEU A 207 -23.70 -12.31 11.46
C LEU A 207 -23.96 -12.09 12.96
N LEU A 208 -24.28 -10.86 13.37
CA LEU A 208 -24.70 -10.56 14.74
C LEU A 208 -25.95 -11.35 15.14
N LYS A 209 -26.97 -11.37 14.28
CA LYS A 209 -28.21 -12.12 14.53
C LYS A 209 -27.92 -13.60 14.74
N ARG A 210 -27.04 -14.19 13.92
CA ARG A 210 -26.61 -15.58 14.07
C ARG A 210 -25.84 -15.82 15.37
N TYR A 211 -24.96 -14.91 15.77
CA TYR A 211 -24.18 -15.02 17.02
C TYR A 211 -25.06 -15.03 18.28
N PHE A 212 -26.03 -14.11 18.36
CA PHE A 212 -26.92 -14.03 19.52
C PHE A 212 -27.93 -15.18 19.58
N ASN A 213 -28.41 -15.68 18.43
CA ASN A 213 -29.29 -16.86 18.38
C ASN A 213 -28.58 -18.17 18.76
N GLN A 214 -27.24 -18.20 18.73
CA GLN A 214 -26.44 -19.32 19.24
C GLN A 214 -26.19 -19.22 20.75
N SER A 215 -26.26 -18.01 21.31
CA SER A 215 -25.91 -17.71 22.71
C SER A 215 -27.12 -17.70 23.65
N ALA A 216 -28.34 -17.82 23.11
CA ALA A 216 -29.61 -17.83 23.83
C ALA A 216 -30.16 -19.25 23.98
#